data_AF-A0A924KNL5-F1
#
_entry.id   AF-A0A924KNL5-F1
#
_cell.length_a   1.000
_cell.length_b   1.000
_cell.length_c   1.000
_cell.angle_alpha   90.00
_cell.angle_beta   90.00
_cell.angle_gamma   90.00
#
_symmetry.space_group_name_H-M   'P 1'
#
loop_
_entity.id
_entity.type
_entity.pdbx_description
1 polymer ?
#
loop_
_entity_poly.entity_id
_entity_poly.type
_entity_poly.pdbx_seq_one_letter_code
_entity_poly.pdbx_strand_id
1 'polypeptide(L)'
;MNRRNLFAFLSSLGLARLAAAATAAPATASAADVKAIVPLRLTDAEWQKRLSGPQYDVLRHEGTERAGTSPLNAEKRKGLYH
;
A
#
# COMPACT_ATOMS: atom_id res chain seq x y z
N MET A 1 31.95 -2.83 -30.86
CA MET A 1 30.99 -1.80 -30.40
C MET A 1 31.26 -1.47 -28.95
N ASN A 2 31.58 -0.20 -28.66
CA ASN A 2 32.07 0.23 -27.34
C ASN A 2 30.91 0.56 -26.40
N ARG A 3 30.68 -0.28 -25.39
CA ARG A 3 29.73 -0.08 -24.26
C ARG A 3 29.80 1.33 -23.63
N ARG A 4 30.96 1.97 -23.69
CA ARG A 4 31.20 3.35 -23.22
C ARG A 4 30.42 4.40 -24.01
N ASN A 5 30.28 4.23 -25.33
CA ASN A 5 29.53 5.15 -26.17
C ASN A 5 28.02 4.93 -26.03
N LEU A 6 27.60 3.71 -25.70
CA LEU A 6 26.19 3.38 -25.44
C LEU A 6 25.66 4.14 -24.21
N PHE A 7 26.39 4.12 -23.08
CA PHE A 7 25.96 4.86 -21.89
C PHE A 7 25.99 6.38 -22.10
N ALA A 8 26.93 6.92 -22.88
CA ALA A 8 26.99 8.35 -23.21
C ALA A 8 25.77 8.81 -24.03
N PHE A 9 25.26 7.98 -24.94
CA PHE A 9 24.05 8.26 -25.71
C PHE A 9 22.74 8.14 -24.91
N LEU A 10 22.68 7.28 -23.88
CA LEU A 10 21.48 7.20 -23.02
C LEU A 10 21.35 8.39 -22.05
N SER A 11 22.45 9.06 -21.70
CA SER A 11 22.43 10.21 -20.80
C SER A 11 22.03 11.54 -21.45
N SER A 12 22.01 11.67 -22.78
CA SER A 12 21.73 12.95 -23.47
C SER A 12 20.24 13.23 -23.74
N LEU A 13 19.32 12.29 -23.45
CA LEU A 13 17.87 12.50 -23.61
C LEU A 13 17.13 12.97 -22.34
N GLY A 14 17.83 13.13 -21.21
CA GLY A 14 17.20 13.32 -19.90
C GLY A 14 17.02 14.76 -19.40
N LEU A 15 17.68 15.77 -19.97
CA LEU A 15 17.82 17.08 -19.30
C LEU A 15 16.97 18.25 -19.87
N ALA A 16 16.11 18.02 -20.86
CA ALA A 16 15.41 19.11 -21.57
C ALA A 16 13.89 19.23 -21.28
N ARG A 17 13.37 18.71 -20.16
CA ARG A 17 11.93 18.76 -19.88
C ARG A 17 11.49 19.12 -18.46
N LEU A 18 12.29 19.88 -17.71
CA LEU A 18 11.97 20.27 -16.33
C LEU A 18 11.41 21.69 -16.12
N ALA A 19 10.85 22.35 -17.15
CA ALA A 19 10.49 23.77 -17.04
C ALA A 19 9.01 24.14 -17.34
N ALA A 20 8.05 23.19 -17.34
CA ALA A 20 6.67 23.51 -17.78
C ALA A 20 5.52 22.85 -16.99
N ALA A 21 5.68 22.52 -15.70
CA ALA A 21 4.59 21.88 -14.93
C ALA A 21 4.43 22.35 -13.48
N ALA A 22 4.77 23.60 -13.16
CA ALA A 22 4.72 24.13 -11.78
C ALA A 22 3.57 25.11 -11.51
N THR A 23 2.37 24.88 -12.06
CA THR A 23 1.15 25.62 -11.68
C THR A 23 -0.03 24.73 -11.26
N ALA A 24 0.23 23.48 -10.87
CA ALA A 24 -0.78 22.70 -10.16
C ALA A 24 -0.86 23.20 -8.72
N ALA A 25 -1.91 23.98 -8.42
CA ALA A 25 -2.28 24.36 -7.07
C ALA A 25 -2.36 23.12 -6.17
N PRO A 26 -1.91 23.17 -4.91
CA PRO A 26 -2.10 22.06 -4.00
C PRO A 26 -3.61 21.87 -3.79
N ALA A 27 -4.13 20.74 -4.27
CA ALA A 27 -5.43 20.27 -3.84
C ALA A 27 -5.35 20.09 -2.32
N THR A 28 -5.94 21.02 -1.58
CA THR A 28 -6.18 20.86 -0.15
C THR A 28 -7.10 19.67 0.00
N ALA A 29 -6.53 18.50 0.30
CA ALA A 29 -7.30 17.37 0.77
C ALA A 29 -8.09 17.88 1.98
N SER A 30 -9.41 18.00 1.82
CA SER A 30 -10.31 18.29 2.93
C SER A 30 -9.98 17.28 4.02
N ALA A 31 -9.64 17.78 5.21
CA ALA A 31 -9.47 16.96 6.40
C ALA A 31 -10.83 16.36 6.71
N ALA A 32 -11.14 15.23 6.07
CA ALA A 32 -12.31 14.42 6.35
C ALA A 32 -12.33 14.16 7.85
N ASP A 33 -13.51 14.29 8.47
CA ASP A 33 -13.74 14.07 9.89
C ASP A 33 -13.07 12.77 10.35
N VAL A 34 -11.91 12.89 11.01
CA VAL A 34 -11.21 11.74 11.55
C VAL A 34 -12.02 11.25 12.74
N LYS A 35 -12.87 10.27 12.49
CA LYS A 35 -13.66 9.63 13.54
C LYS A 35 -12.69 9.00 14.54
N ALA A 36 -12.89 9.30 15.82
CA ALA A 36 -12.05 8.75 16.87
C ALA A 36 -12.03 7.21 16.80
N ILE A 37 -10.83 6.63 16.85
CA ILE A 37 -10.67 5.18 16.93
C ILE A 37 -11.06 4.75 18.33
N VAL A 38 -12.21 4.08 18.45
CA VAL A 38 -12.65 3.50 19.72
C VAL A 38 -12.12 2.08 19.81
N PRO A 39 -11.38 1.71 20.88
CA PRO A 39 -10.88 0.36 21.06
C PRO A 39 -12.02 -0.65 21.12
N LEU A 40 -12.00 -1.64 20.23
CA LEU A 40 -12.93 -2.76 20.27
C LEU A 40 -12.47 -3.77 21.33
N ARG A 41 -13.22 -3.85 22.44
CA ARG A 41 -12.96 -4.82 23.52
C ARG A 41 -13.88 -6.02 23.36
N LEU A 42 -13.30 -7.16 23.00
CA LEU A 42 -13.97 -8.45 22.91
C LEU A 42 -13.15 -9.49 23.66
N THR A 43 -13.85 -10.49 24.18
CA THR A 43 -13.23 -11.69 24.75
C THR A 43 -12.61 -12.54 23.65
N ASP A 44 -11.72 -13.45 24.03
CA ASP A 44 -11.06 -14.36 23.10
C ASP A 44 -12.07 -15.27 22.37
N ALA A 45 -13.06 -15.78 23.10
CA ALA A 45 -14.15 -16.59 22.53
C ALA A 45 -15.03 -15.80 21.55
N GLU A 46 -15.26 -14.51 21.77
CA GLU A 46 -15.98 -13.65 20.81
C GLU A 46 -15.15 -13.42 19.55
N TRP A 47 -13.84 -13.25 19.68
CA TRP A 47 -12.94 -13.16 18.52
C TRP A 47 -12.91 -14.46 17.71
N GLN A 48 -12.81 -15.61 18.37
CA GLN A 48 -12.80 -16.92 17.71
C GLN A 48 -14.10 -17.20 16.95
N LYS A 49 -15.25 -16.70 17.43
CA LYS A 49 -16.53 -16.79 16.73
C LYS A 49 -16.63 -15.83 15.53
N ARG A 50 -15.99 -14.67 15.60
CA ARG A 50 -16.11 -13.61 14.59
C ARG A 50 -15.17 -13.81 13.41
N LEU A 51 -13.99 -14.37 13.65
CA LEU A 51 -12.95 -14.54 12.65
C LEU A 51 -12.99 -15.97 12.07
N SER A 52 -12.59 -16.11 10.80
CA SER A 52 -12.28 -17.45 10.29
C SER A 52 -11.03 -18.01 11.00
N GLY A 53 -10.89 -19.33 11.07
CA GLY A 53 -9.76 -19.98 11.73
C GLY A 53 -8.39 -19.39 11.34
N PRO A 54 -8.06 -19.27 10.04
CA PRO A 54 -6.80 -18.65 9.60
C PRO A 54 -6.64 -17.18 10.01
N GLN A 55 -7.71 -16.38 9.96
CA GLN A 55 -7.66 -14.97 10.38
C GLN A 55 -7.43 -14.84 11.89
N TYR A 56 -8.06 -15.72 12.67
CA TYR A 56 -7.89 -15.76 14.12
C TYR A 56 -6.46 -16.11 14.50
N ASP A 57 -5.87 -17.10 13.85
CA ASP A 57 -4.47 -17.48 14.07
C ASP A 57 -3.51 -16.33 13.74
N VAL A 58 -3.65 -15.70 12.57
CA VAL A 58 -2.81 -14.56 12.16
C VAL A 58 -2.97 -13.34 13.07
N LEU A 59 -4.21 -12.93 13.37
CA LEU A 59 -4.49 -11.69 14.10
C LEU A 59 -4.33 -11.81 15.62
N ARG A 60 -4.42 -13.02 16.19
CA ARG A 60 -4.46 -13.23 17.65
C ARG A 60 -3.35 -14.12 18.18
N HIS A 61 -2.78 -14.99 17.36
CA HIS A 61 -1.73 -15.94 17.74
C HIS A 61 -0.41 -15.66 17.05
N GLU A 62 -0.27 -14.48 16.43
CA GLU A 62 0.93 -14.08 15.67
C GLU A 62 1.27 -15.07 14.54
N GLY A 63 0.25 -15.79 14.06
CA GLY A 63 0.37 -16.69 12.93
C GLY A 63 0.77 -15.93 11.67
N THR A 64 1.43 -16.62 10.75
CA THR A 64 1.78 -16.09 9.42
C THR A 64 1.13 -16.96 8.36
N GLU A 65 0.35 -16.35 7.47
CA GLU A 65 -0.23 -17.06 6.35
C GLU A 65 0.85 -17.57 5.38
N ARG A 66 0.56 -18.67 4.68
CA ARG A 66 1.50 -19.22 3.69
C ARG A 66 1.69 -18.22 2.54
N ALA A 67 2.92 -18.13 2.04
CA ALA A 67 3.24 -17.27 0.90
C ALA A 67 2.29 -17.53 -0.29
N GLY A 68 1.71 -16.45 -0.80
CA GLY A 68 0.85 -16.46 -1.98
C GLY A 68 -0.58 -16.99 -1.76
N THR A 69 -1.00 -17.32 -0.54
CA THR A 69 -2.36 -17.85 -0.30
C THR A 69 -3.42 -16.78 -0.04
N SER A 70 -3.01 -15.54 0.25
CA SER A 70 -3.95 -14.45 0.48
C SER A 70 -4.80 -14.18 -0.76
N PRO A 71 -6.13 -14.03 -0.63
CA PRO A 71 -6.97 -13.52 -1.71
C PRO A 71 -6.53 -12.12 -2.19
N LEU A 72 -5.85 -11.36 -1.33
CA LEU A 72 -5.36 -10.02 -1.61
C LEU A 72 -3.94 -10.01 -2.21
N ASN A 73 -3.28 -11.17 -2.36
CA ASN A 73 -1.90 -11.25 -2.85
C ASN A 73 -1.72 -10.58 -4.23
N ALA A 74 -2.74 -10.70 -5.10
CA ALA A 74 -2.76 -10.12 -6.43
C ALA A 74 -3.59 -8.82 -6.54
N GLU A 75 -4.14 -8.30 -5.44
CA GLU A 75 -4.93 -7.07 -5.46
C GLU A 75 -4.01 -5.86 -5.68
N LYS A 76 -4.38 -5.02 -6.66
CA LYS A 76 -3.61 -3.82 -7.08
C LYS A 76 -4.50 -2.60 -7.27
N ARG A 77 -5.82 -2.74 -7.12
CA ARG A 77 -6.76 -1.63 -7.30
C ARG A 77 -6.53 -0.56 -6.23
N LYS A 78 -6.82 0.69 -6.59
CA LYS A 78 -6.84 1.80 -5.64
C LYS A 78 -8.05 1.67 -4.73
N GLY A 79 -7.88 1.88 -3.43
CA GLY A 79 -8.96 1.78 -2.45
C GLY A 79 -8.45 1.86 -1.01
N LEU A 80 -9.38 1.73 -0.07
CA LEU A 80 -9.11 1.62 1.36
C LEU A 80 -9.25 0.14 1.77
N TYR A 81 -8.37 -0.30 2.68
CA TYR A 81 -8.35 -1.64 3.25
C TYR A 81 -8.59 -1.52 4.76
N HIS A 82 -9.34 -2.46 5.33
CA HIS A 82 -9.80 -2.44 6.73
C HIS A 82 -9.59 -3.80 7.39
#